data_AF-A0A3S5DM31-F1
#
_entry.id   AF-A0A3S5DM31-F1
#
_cell.length_a   1.000
_cell.length_b   1.000
_cell.length_c   1.000
_cell.angle_alpha   90.00
_cell.angle_beta   90.00
_cell.angle_gamma   90.00
#
_symmetry.space_group_name_H-M   'P 1'
#
loop_
_entity.id
_entity.type
_entity.pdbx_description
1 polymer ?
#
loop_
_entity_poly.entity_id
_entity_poly.type
_entity_poly.pdbx_seq_one_letter_code
_entity_poly.pdbx_strand_id
1 'polypeptide(L)' 'MENRISKRNVALVEKCVMSTIGIKGLFDAMPDCRHTLHIFSKPSAFYKAALTTPFSAVIFFSFCVKN' A
#
# COMPACT_ATOMS: atom_id res chain seq x y z
N MET A 1 -20.31 -13.54 -18.21
CA MET A 1 -20.50 -12.83 -16.93
C MET A 1 -19.35 -13.19 -16.01
N GLU A 2 -18.24 -12.46 -16.10
CA GLU A 2 -17.12 -12.58 -15.15
C GLU A 2 -16.51 -11.20 -14.90
N ASN A 3 -17.29 -10.30 -14.31
CA ASN A 3 -16.69 -9.15 -13.64
C ASN A 3 -16.42 -9.59 -12.20
N ARG A 4 -15.39 -10.42 -12.00
CA ARG A 4 -14.83 -10.63 -10.65
C ARG A 4 -14.09 -9.35 -10.31
N ILE A 5 -14.86 -8.38 -9.84
CA ILE A 5 -14.40 -7.11 -9.32
C ILE A 5 -13.66 -7.39 -8.01
N SER A 6 -12.45 -7.94 -8.10
CA SER A 6 -11.63 -8.20 -6.93
C SER A 6 -10.91 -6.91 -6.58
N LYS A 7 -11.26 -6.32 -5.43
CA LYS A 7 -10.48 -5.22 -4.86
C LYS A 7 -9.06 -5.70 -4.65
N ARG A 8 -8.08 -5.03 -5.26
CA ARG A 8 -6.67 -5.42 -5.19
C ARG A 8 -6.02 -4.71 -4.00
N ASN A 9 -5.59 -5.47 -3.00
CA ASN A 9 -4.87 -4.90 -1.87
C ASN A 9 -3.44 -4.57 -2.32
N VAL A 10 -3.03 -3.33 -2.12
CA VAL A 10 -1.66 -2.86 -2.34
C VAL A 10 -1.06 -2.52 -0.99
N ALA A 11 0.09 -3.09 -0.67
CA ALA A 11 0.82 -2.76 0.54
C ALA A 11 1.89 -1.71 0.24
N LEU A 12 1.95 -0.67 1.06
CA LEU A 12 3.03 0.32 1.09
C LEU A 12 3.80 0.13 2.40
N VAL A 13 5.07 -0.25 2.33
CA VAL A 13 5.93 -0.41 3.50
C VAL A 13 6.95 0.71 3.51
N GLU A 14 6.76 1.69 4.39
CA GLU A 14 7.59 2.89 4.43
C GLU A 14 7.61 3.54 5.83
N LYS A 15 8.76 4.08 6.23
CA LYS A 15 8.92 4.79 7.52
C LYS A 15 8.63 6.31 7.43
N CYS A 16 8.75 6.92 6.26
CA CYS A 16 8.57 8.35 6.06
C CYS A 16 7.09 8.74 5.87
N VAL A 17 6.59 9.60 6.75
CA VAL A 17 5.20 10.08 6.75
C VAL A 17 4.94 11.02 5.55
N MET A 18 5.94 11.78 5.10
CA MET A 18 5.75 12.74 4.00
C MET A 18 5.50 12.06 2.64
N SER A 19 6.28 11.04 2.31
CA SER A 19 6.08 10.22 1.10
C SER A 19 4.72 9.50 1.13
N THR A 20 4.32 9.04 2.32
CA THR A 20 3.01 8.39 2.53
C THR A 20 1.84 9.29 2.12
N ILE A 21 1.90 10.59 2.43
CA ILE A 21 0.84 11.55 2.05
C ILE A 21 0.74 11.68 0.53
N GLY A 22 1.88 11.78 -0.16
CA GLY A 22 1.91 11.88 -1.63
C GLY A 22 1.35 10.63 -2.31
N ILE A 23 1.77 9.45 -1.87
CA ILE A 23 1.27 8.18 -2.42
C ILE A 23 -0.21 8.01 -2.08
N LYS A 24 -0.64 8.29 -0.86
CA LYS A 24 -2.06 8.24 -0.50
C LYS A 24 -2.88 9.18 -1.37
N GLY A 25 -2.41 10.41 -1.61
CA GLY A 25 -3.05 11.37 -2.50
C GLY A 25 -3.18 10.87 -3.95
N LEU A 26 -2.17 10.14 -4.45
CA LEU A 26 -2.22 9.53 -5.78
C LEU A 26 -3.30 8.44 -5.88
N PHE A 27 -3.45 7.61 -4.84
CA PHE A 27 -4.51 6.59 -4.79
C PHE A 27 -5.89 7.22 -4.60
N ASP A 28 -6.01 8.28 -3.79
CA ASP A 28 -7.26 9.01 -3.59
C ASP A 28 -7.70 9.78 -4.86
N ALA A 29 -6.77 10.27 -5.66
CA ALA A 29 -7.02 10.95 -6.93
C ALA A 29 -7.48 10.00 -8.06
N MET A 30 -7.36 8.69 -7.87
CA MET A 30 -7.83 7.66 -8.80
C MET A 30 -8.99 6.87 -8.19
N PRO A 31 -10.20 7.45 -8.02
CA PRO A 31 -11.33 6.78 -7.37
C PRO A 31 -11.87 5.56 -8.13
N ASP A 32 -11.64 5.49 -9.45
CA ASP A 32 -11.98 4.32 -10.28
C ASP A 32 -11.00 3.15 -10.10
N CYS A 33 -9.85 3.39 -9.47
CA CYS A 33 -8.91 2.34 -9.15
C CYS A 33 -9.44 1.54 -7.96
N ARG A 34 -9.89 0.31 -8.21
CA ARG A 34 -10.34 -0.64 -7.18
C ARG A 34 -9.20 -1.23 -6.35
N HIS A 35 -8.26 -0.37 -5.97
CA HIS A 35 -7.09 -0.67 -5.18
C HIS A 35 -7.31 -0.19 -3.75
N THR A 36 -7.04 -1.05 -2.78
CA THR A 36 -7.05 -0.65 -1.37
C THR A 36 -5.60 -0.53 -0.92
N LEU A 37 -5.17 0.69 -0.60
CA LEU A 37 -3.82 0.96 -0.13
C LEU A 37 -3.72 0.71 1.38
N HIS A 38 -2.86 -0.23 1.77
CA HIS A 38 -2.54 -0.54 3.16
C HIS A 38 -1.14 -0.04 3.48
N ILE A 39 -1.02 0.85 4.47
CA ILE A 39 0.26 1.50 4.78
C ILE A 39 0.84 0.89 6.06
N PHE A 40 2.09 0.45 5.99
CA PHE A 40 2.81 -0.17 7.08
C PHE A 40 4.10 0.59 7.39
N SER A 41 4.24 1.08 8.61
CA SER A 41 5.44 1.80 9.04
C SER A 41 6.66 0.91 9.30
N LYS A 42 6.45 -0.41 9.39
CA LYS A 42 7.49 -1.42 9.68
C LYS A 42 7.24 -2.68 8.85
N PRO A 43 8.30 -3.31 8.31
CA PRO A 43 8.17 -4.60 7.61
C PRO A 43 7.51 -5.68 8.48
N SER A 44 7.77 -5.70 9.79
CA SER A 44 7.15 -6.66 10.71
C SER A 44 5.63 -6.56 10.80
N ALA A 45 5.07 -5.36 10.66
CA ALA A 45 3.62 -5.16 10.61
C ALA A 45 3.04 -5.66 9.29
N PHE A 46 3.75 -5.42 8.18
CA PHE A 46 3.38 -5.94 6.86
C PHE A 46 3.38 -7.48 6.85
N TYR A 47 4.42 -8.13 7.36
CA TYR A 47 4.47 -9.60 7.38
C TYR A 47 3.28 -10.22 8.11
N LYS A 48 2.86 -9.63 9.24
CA LYS A 48 1.64 -10.09 9.95
C LYS A 48 0.37 -9.91 9.11
N ALA A 49 0.25 -8.80 8.39
CA ALA A 49 -0.89 -8.55 7.52
C ALA A 49 -0.89 -9.46 6.28
N ALA A 50 0.28 -9.75 5.70
CA ALA A 50 0.43 -10.60 4.52
C ALA A 50 0.03 -12.07 4.79
N LEU A 51 0.08 -12.53 6.05
CA LEU A 51 -0.40 -13.86 6.45
C LEU A 51 -1.93 -13.98 6.42
N THR A 52 -2.65 -12.87 6.56
CA THR A 52 -4.12 -12.86 6.69
C THR A 52 -4.80 -12.27 5.46
N THR A 53 -4.13 -11.36 4.76
CA THR A 53 -4.67 -10.60 3.63
C THR A 53 -3.83 -10.85 2.39
N PRO A 54 -4.43 -11.31 1.28
CA PRO A 54 -3.70 -11.43 0.02
C PRO A 54 -3.44 -10.05 -0.57
N PHE A 55 -2.17 -9.74 -0.84
CA PHE A 55 -1.73 -8.52 -1.51
C PHE A 55 -1.40 -8.81 -2.96
N SER A 56 -1.87 -7.95 -3.86
CA SER A 56 -1.56 -8.04 -5.30
C SER A 56 -0.25 -7.37 -5.65
N ALA A 57 0.15 -6.35 -4.89
CA ALA A 57 1.42 -5.65 -5.07
C ALA A 57 1.92 -5.13 -3.73
N VAL A 58 3.24 -5.05 -3.60
CA VAL A 58 3.94 -4.51 -2.42
C VAL A 58 4.95 -3.48 -2.89
N ILE A 59 4.87 -2.28 -2.34
CA ILE A 59 5.76 -1.16 -2.62
C ILE A 59 6.64 -0.96 -1.38
N PHE A 60 7.94 -1.15 -1.53
CA PHE A 60 8.93 -0.86 -0.49
C PHE A 60 9.62 0.45 -0.80
N PHE A 61 9.44 1.46 0.06
CA PHE A 61 10.26 2.66 0.03
C PHE A 61 11.31 2.60 1.14
N SER A 62 12.57 2.60 0.72
CA SER A 62 13.73 2.66 1.60
C SER A 62 14.32 4.08 1.70
N PHE A 63 13.72 5.07 1.04
CA PHE A 63 14.27 6.42 0.97
C PHE A 63 13.98 7.21 2.25
N CYS A 64 14.70 6.87 3.31
CA CYS A 64 14.84 7.72 4.48
C CYS A 64 16.12 8.54 4.26
N VAL A 65 15.99 9.80 3.86
CA VAL A 65 17.09 10.77 4.04
C VAL A 65 17.33 10.80 5.55
N LYS A 66 18.35 10.09 6.01
CA LYS A 66 18.93 10.33 7.33
C LYS A 66 19.69 11.64 7.19
N ASN A 67 19.16 12.69 7.81
CA ASN A 67 19.98 13.84 8.16
C ASN A 67 21.19 13.37 8.98
#